data_AF-A0A1V6URF4-F1
#
_entry.id   AF-A0A1V6URF4-F1
#
_cell.length_a   1.000
_cell.length_b   1.000
_cell.length_c   1.000
_cell.angle_alpha   90.00
_cell.angle_beta   90.00
_cell.angle_gamma   90.00
#
_symmetry.space_group_name_H-M   'P 1'
#
loop_
_entity.id
_entity.type
_entity.pdbx_description
1 polymer ?
#
loop_
_entity_poly.entity_id
_entity_poly.type
_entity_poly.pdbx_seq_one_letter_code
_entity_poly.pdbx_strand_id
1 'polypeptide(L)'
;MEGGLKTEDTQAITVYPFSQDKGTPDITRARHAEEIVKRRIHELPKSMRRDRWSRTKKNLCDAHQGLNADLMADVFNLVQKEVGHHLRKFDAHPDLLKPLDILILGRLKAIRGMWEKPDPKDQAVPEAWHYEISHCQGCMVARVASDKHALRNLRIALLARTQTRLNHSPRRLMKFVDTCIDLFPDEVDELYGTSSQFAFILKDTRKACSKAWSKNRAYVDSKTPRRRHTHHDKNRKSAQRPASDYDPRKKYTQPPPPIAFPHPAERRAQDVSSDDEPIQESLENIVPHGARSTLGPESRSRH
;
A
#
# COMPACT_ATOMS: atom_id res chain seq x y z
N MET A 1 -73.50 8.89 17.64
CA MET A 1 -72.87 9.23 16.35
C MET A 1 -71.39 8.96 16.51
N GLU A 2 -70.95 7.90 15.86
CA GLU A 2 -69.61 7.35 15.88
C GLU A 2 -68.65 8.27 15.11
N GLY A 3 -67.44 8.45 15.63
CA GLY A 3 -66.37 9.19 14.97
C GLY A 3 -65.05 8.48 15.24
N GLY A 4 -64.64 7.63 14.30
CA GLY A 4 -63.47 6.78 14.39
C GLY A 4 -62.15 7.54 14.24
N LEU A 5 -61.18 7.21 15.09
CA LEU A 5 -59.77 7.46 14.84
C LEU A 5 -59.19 6.25 14.09
N LYS A 6 -58.67 6.50 12.90
CA LYS A 6 -57.96 5.55 12.05
C LYS A 6 -56.59 5.26 12.66
N THR A 7 -56.32 4.01 12.97
CA THR A 7 -54.98 3.49 13.28
C THR A 7 -54.22 3.26 11.97
N GLU A 8 -52.99 3.76 11.92
CA GLU A 8 -52.07 3.62 10.78
C GLU A 8 -51.48 2.20 10.73
N ASP A 9 -51.54 1.60 9.54
CA ASP A 9 -51.03 0.27 9.24
C ASP A 9 -49.50 0.23 9.29
N THR A 10 -48.97 -0.50 10.27
CA THR A 10 -47.55 -0.87 10.31
C THR A 10 -47.35 -2.13 9.47
N GLN A 11 -46.86 -1.96 8.24
CA GLN A 11 -46.46 -3.09 7.39
C GLN A 11 -45.21 -3.76 7.98
N ALA A 12 -45.40 -4.95 8.55
CA ALA A 12 -44.31 -5.82 8.99
C ALA A 12 -43.55 -6.35 7.77
N ILE A 13 -42.32 -5.88 7.58
CA ILE A 13 -41.37 -6.44 6.61
C ILE A 13 -40.90 -7.79 7.17
N THR A 14 -41.47 -8.88 6.65
CA THR A 14 -40.98 -10.24 6.84
C THR A 14 -39.64 -10.39 6.14
N VAL A 15 -38.56 -10.20 6.88
CA VAL A 15 -37.21 -10.56 6.44
C VAL A 15 -37.13 -12.08 6.39
N TYR A 16 -37.24 -12.64 5.19
CA TYR A 16 -36.92 -14.05 4.95
C TYR A 16 -35.45 -14.30 5.34
N PRO A 17 -35.14 -15.31 6.16
CA PRO A 17 -33.76 -15.67 6.43
C PRO A 17 -33.10 -16.12 5.13
N PHE A 18 -32.07 -15.37 4.72
CA PHE A 18 -31.17 -15.71 3.63
C PHE A 18 -30.61 -17.11 3.88
N SER A 19 -31.10 -18.07 3.09
CA SER A 19 -30.65 -19.45 3.12
C SER A 19 -29.16 -19.48 2.80
N GLN A 20 -28.34 -19.65 3.83
CA GLN A 20 -26.92 -19.98 3.65
C GLN A 20 -26.88 -21.39 3.10
N ASP A 21 -26.86 -21.47 1.78
CA ASP A 21 -26.52 -22.68 1.05
C ASP A 21 -25.09 -23.05 1.45
N LYS A 22 -24.97 -23.96 2.43
CA LYS A 22 -23.70 -24.56 2.84
C LYS A 22 -23.30 -25.55 1.77
N GLY A 23 -22.97 -25.04 0.60
CA GLY A 23 -22.31 -25.81 -0.46
C GLY A 23 -21.06 -26.42 0.12
N THR A 24 -21.02 -27.76 0.17
CA THR A 24 -19.82 -28.52 0.49
C THR A 24 -18.70 -28.03 -0.43
N PRO A 25 -17.53 -27.63 0.12
CA PRO A 25 -16.43 -27.16 -0.72
C PRO A 25 -16.05 -28.31 -1.67
N ASP A 26 -16.08 -28.03 -2.97
CA ASP A 26 -15.71 -28.97 -4.03
C ASP A 26 -14.26 -29.47 -3.81
N ILE A 27 -14.17 -30.63 -3.16
CA ILE A 27 -12.93 -31.26 -2.69
C ILE A 27 -12.00 -31.55 -3.88
N THR A 28 -12.58 -31.80 -5.06
CA THR A 28 -11.84 -32.10 -6.29
C THR A 28 -11.08 -30.88 -6.79
N ARG A 29 -11.74 -29.72 -6.83
CA ARG A 29 -11.12 -28.46 -7.25
C ARG A 29 -10.01 -28.02 -6.30
N ALA A 30 -10.20 -28.18 -4.99
CA ALA A 30 -9.18 -27.86 -4.00
C ALA A 30 -7.93 -28.74 -4.13
N ARG A 31 -8.11 -30.04 -4.35
CA ARG A 31 -7.00 -30.99 -4.59
C ARG A 31 -6.21 -30.67 -5.86
N HIS A 32 -6.92 -30.39 -6.96
CA HIS A 32 -6.28 -30.02 -8.21
C HIS A 32 -5.45 -28.73 -8.07
N ALA A 33 -5.98 -27.73 -7.36
CA ALA A 33 -5.23 -26.50 -7.07
C ALA A 33 -3.97 -26.77 -6.23
N GLU A 34 -4.07 -27.65 -5.22
CA GLU A 34 -2.92 -28.07 -4.41
C GLU A 34 -1.83 -28.75 -5.27
N GLU A 35 -2.22 -29.62 -6.19
CA GLU A 35 -1.28 -30.29 -7.10
C GLU A 35 -0.58 -29.31 -8.04
N ILE A 36 -1.30 -28.34 -8.59
CA ILE A 36 -0.71 -27.27 -9.39
C ILE A 36 0.33 -26.49 -8.57
N VAL A 37 0.00 -26.12 -7.33
CA VAL A 37 0.92 -25.39 -6.44
C VAL A 37 2.18 -26.22 -6.18
N LYS A 38 2.04 -27.51 -5.86
CA LYS A 38 3.19 -28.41 -5.65
C LYS A 38 4.08 -28.52 -6.89
N ARG A 39 3.50 -28.60 -8.08
CA ARG A 39 4.23 -28.63 -9.35
C ARG A 39 5.03 -27.36 -9.55
N ARG A 40 4.40 -26.19 -9.42
CA ARG A 40 5.07 -24.88 -9.54
C ARG A 40 6.20 -24.72 -8.53
N ILE A 41 5.99 -25.16 -7.30
CA ILE A 41 7.05 -25.15 -6.27
C ILE A 41 8.23 -26.01 -6.70
N HIS A 42 8.00 -27.14 -7.36
CA HIS A 42 9.07 -28.03 -7.82
C HIS A 42 9.96 -27.39 -8.91
N GLU A 43 9.38 -26.51 -9.74
CA GLU A 43 10.06 -25.76 -10.79
C GLU A 43 10.93 -24.61 -10.27
N LEU A 44 10.77 -24.23 -8.99
CA LEU A 44 11.54 -23.13 -8.39
C LEU A 44 13.04 -23.46 -8.27
N PRO A 45 13.91 -22.43 -8.29
CA PRO A 45 15.32 -22.59 -7.95
C PRO A 45 15.51 -23.29 -6.61
N LYS A 46 16.57 -24.12 -6.50
CA LYS A 46 16.84 -24.92 -5.28
C LYS A 46 16.87 -24.08 -4.00
N SER A 47 17.36 -22.85 -4.06
CA SER A 47 17.43 -21.91 -2.92
C SER A 47 16.06 -21.49 -2.38
N MET A 48 15.00 -21.54 -3.20
CA MET A 48 13.63 -21.20 -2.84
C MET A 48 12.80 -22.40 -2.42
N ARG A 49 13.30 -23.61 -2.67
CA ARG A 49 12.68 -24.87 -2.28
C ARG A 49 13.13 -25.29 -0.89
N ARG A 50 12.35 -26.16 -0.26
CA ARG A 50 12.71 -26.81 1.01
C ARG A 50 14.03 -27.54 0.83
N ASP A 51 14.96 -27.29 1.74
CA ASP A 51 16.18 -28.08 1.83
C ASP A 51 15.82 -29.54 2.16
N ARG A 52 16.42 -30.48 1.42
CA ARG A 52 16.20 -31.92 1.56
C ARG A 52 16.45 -32.41 2.99
N TRP A 53 17.31 -31.70 3.73
CA TRP A 53 17.69 -32.07 5.09
C TRP A 53 16.88 -31.34 6.17
N SER A 54 16.02 -30.40 5.77
CA SER A 54 15.09 -29.73 6.69
C SER A 54 13.92 -30.65 7.02
N ARG A 55 13.94 -31.22 8.22
CA ARG A 55 12.85 -32.08 8.74
C ARG A 55 11.66 -31.29 9.26
N THR A 56 11.78 -29.96 9.37
CA THR A 56 10.78 -29.12 10.02
C THR A 56 9.83 -28.46 9.02
N LYS A 57 8.55 -28.84 9.06
CA LYS A 57 7.43 -28.14 8.41
C LYS A 57 6.97 -26.90 9.20
N LYS A 58 7.88 -26.11 9.76
CA LYS A 58 7.46 -25.00 10.63
C LYS A 58 6.67 -23.97 9.81
N ASN A 59 5.39 -23.82 10.15
CA ASN A 59 4.48 -22.78 9.65
C ASN A 59 4.16 -22.83 8.14
N LEU A 60 4.17 -24.01 7.50
CA LEU A 60 3.71 -24.19 6.12
C LEU A 60 2.68 -25.33 6.04
N CYS A 61 1.59 -25.11 5.31
CA CYS A 61 0.59 -26.15 5.02
C CYS A 61 1.10 -27.15 3.97
N ASP A 62 0.37 -28.25 3.76
CA ASP A 62 0.80 -29.33 2.85
C ASP A 62 0.93 -28.89 1.38
N ALA A 63 0.14 -27.90 0.94
CA ALA A 63 0.29 -27.29 -0.38
C ALA A 63 1.63 -26.54 -0.52
N HIS A 64 2.07 -25.86 0.54
CA HIS A 64 3.25 -25.00 0.53
C HIS A 64 4.50 -25.65 1.12
N GLN A 65 4.43 -26.91 1.55
CA GLN A 65 5.54 -27.57 2.24
C GLN A 65 6.83 -27.68 1.42
N GLY A 66 6.74 -27.60 0.09
CA GLY A 66 7.93 -27.64 -0.78
C GLY A 66 8.72 -26.33 -0.81
N LEU A 67 8.20 -25.24 -0.22
CA LEU A 67 8.88 -23.95 -0.14
C LEU A 67 9.95 -23.94 0.97
N ASN A 68 10.94 -23.08 0.79
CA ASN A 68 11.88 -22.74 1.85
C ASN A 68 11.15 -22.00 2.98
N ALA A 69 10.95 -22.67 4.12
CA ALA A 69 10.22 -22.15 5.26
C ALA A 69 10.89 -20.92 5.89
N ASP A 70 12.23 -20.91 5.96
CA ASP A 70 12.97 -19.78 6.53
C ASP A 70 12.84 -18.54 5.64
N LEU A 71 12.87 -18.72 4.31
CA LEU A 71 12.62 -17.63 3.38
C LEU A 71 11.21 -17.06 3.51
N MET A 72 10.19 -17.93 3.61
CA MET A 72 8.80 -17.48 3.81
C MET A 72 8.63 -16.75 5.14
N ALA A 73 9.25 -17.25 6.21
CA ALA A 73 9.28 -16.60 7.51
C ALA A 73 9.95 -15.23 7.44
N ASP A 74 11.09 -15.12 6.75
CA ASP A 74 11.81 -13.86 6.56
C ASP A 74 10.97 -12.80 5.83
N VAL A 75 10.35 -13.18 4.70
CA VAL A 75 9.47 -12.27 3.93
C VAL A 75 8.27 -11.86 4.77
N PHE A 76 7.61 -12.83 5.42
CA PHE A 76 6.45 -12.56 6.26
C PHE A 76 6.79 -11.64 7.44
N ASN A 77 7.90 -11.88 8.14
CA ASN A 77 8.38 -11.02 9.22
C ASN A 77 8.65 -9.58 8.75
N LEU A 78 9.13 -9.39 7.52
CA LEU A 78 9.31 -8.07 6.95
C LEU A 78 7.96 -7.37 6.71
N VAL A 79 6.97 -8.09 6.18
CA VAL A 79 5.59 -7.58 6.03
C VAL A 79 5.02 -7.17 7.38
N GLN A 80 5.08 -8.04 8.39
CA GLN A 80 4.59 -7.76 9.74
C GLN A 80 5.24 -6.51 10.35
N LYS A 81 6.55 -6.33 10.17
CA LYS A 81 7.25 -5.13 10.64
C LYS A 81 6.75 -3.87 9.95
N GLU A 82 6.49 -3.94 8.64
CA GLU A 82 6.03 -2.80 7.84
C GLU A 82 4.60 -2.39 8.20
N VAL A 83 3.69 -3.34 8.37
CA VAL A 83 2.27 -3.05 8.69
C VAL A 83 1.99 -2.91 10.19
N GLY A 84 2.97 -3.19 11.05
CA GLY A 84 2.84 -3.11 12.51
C GLY A 84 3.80 -2.09 13.10
N HIS A 85 5.03 -2.54 13.41
CA HIS A 85 6.00 -1.72 14.15
C HIS A 85 6.26 -0.35 13.51
N HIS A 86 6.34 -0.30 12.18
CA HIS A 86 6.61 0.94 11.46
C HIS A 86 5.45 1.93 11.43
N LEU A 87 4.22 1.49 11.75
CA LEU A 87 3.04 2.34 11.78
C LEU A 87 2.79 3.00 13.13
N ARG A 88 3.43 2.53 14.21
CA ARG A 88 3.20 2.99 15.60
C ARG A 88 3.26 4.50 15.81
N LYS A 89 4.08 5.21 15.02
CA LYS A 89 4.20 6.67 15.11
C LYS A 89 2.96 7.39 14.58
N PHE A 90 2.30 6.84 13.57
CA PHE A 90 1.04 7.37 13.08
C PHE A 90 -0.07 7.09 14.09
N ASP A 91 -0.08 5.90 14.69
CA ASP A 91 -1.09 5.51 15.70
C ASP A 91 -1.09 6.43 16.93
N ALA A 92 0.06 6.94 17.35
CA ALA A 92 0.16 7.86 18.46
C ALA A 92 -0.14 9.33 18.13
N HIS A 93 -0.28 9.65 16.84
CA HIS A 93 -0.54 11.01 16.36
C HIS A 93 -1.62 11.02 15.27
N PRO A 94 -2.84 10.54 15.56
CA PRO A 94 -3.92 10.45 14.58
C PRO A 94 -4.38 11.84 14.09
N ASP A 95 -4.21 12.87 14.92
CA ASP A 95 -4.51 14.28 14.65
C ASP A 95 -3.67 14.87 13.50
N LEU A 96 -2.51 14.28 13.22
CA LEU A 96 -1.62 14.73 12.15
C LEU A 96 -1.89 14.03 10.81
N LEU A 97 -2.78 13.05 10.77
CA LEU A 97 -3.04 12.26 9.57
C LEU A 97 -3.98 13.01 8.63
N LYS A 98 -3.60 13.06 7.34
CA LYS A 98 -4.48 13.56 6.28
C LYS A 98 -5.46 12.44 5.86
N PRO A 99 -6.61 12.77 5.23
CA PRO A 99 -7.57 11.76 4.80
C PRO A 99 -6.96 10.62 3.97
N LEU A 100 -6.06 10.94 3.03
CA LEU A 100 -5.38 9.93 2.22
C LEU A 100 -4.43 9.05 3.05
N ASP A 101 -3.74 9.61 4.04
CA ASP A 101 -2.87 8.84 4.94
C ASP A 101 -3.69 7.84 5.75
N ILE A 102 -4.87 8.25 6.23
CA ILE A 102 -5.78 7.36 6.97
C ILE A 102 -6.18 6.17 6.10
N LEU A 103 -6.53 6.41 4.83
CA LEU A 103 -6.89 5.32 3.90
C LEU A 103 -5.73 4.36 3.67
N ILE A 104 -4.53 4.87 3.36
CA ILE A 104 -3.34 4.04 3.12
C ILE A 104 -2.97 3.23 4.37
N LEU A 105 -2.95 3.88 5.54
CA LEU A 105 -2.63 3.24 6.81
C LEU A 105 -3.69 2.23 7.23
N GLY A 106 -4.97 2.51 6.97
CA GLY A 106 -6.07 1.59 7.20
C GLY A 106 -5.91 0.31 6.38
N ARG A 107 -5.65 0.44 5.07
CA ARG A 107 -5.40 -0.70 4.18
C ARG A 107 -4.17 -1.51 4.59
N LEU A 108 -3.10 -0.86 5.05
CA LEU A 108 -1.93 -1.56 5.58
C LEU A 108 -2.25 -2.32 6.87
N LYS A 109 -2.98 -1.70 7.81
CA LYS A 109 -3.39 -2.34 9.06
C LYS A 109 -4.32 -3.53 8.84
N ALA A 110 -5.21 -3.47 7.84
CA ALA A 110 -6.12 -4.54 7.49
C ALA A 110 -5.41 -5.87 7.18
N ILE A 111 -4.18 -5.82 6.66
CA ILE A 111 -3.33 -6.99 6.38
C ILE A 111 -3.06 -7.80 7.66
N ARG A 112 -3.03 -7.15 8.84
CA ARG A 112 -2.80 -7.83 10.14
C ARG A 112 -3.88 -8.86 10.46
N GLY A 113 -5.09 -8.71 9.92
CA GLY A 113 -6.19 -9.65 10.10
C GLY A 113 -5.84 -11.09 9.69
N MET A 114 -4.83 -11.29 8.83
CA MET A 114 -4.36 -12.63 8.48
C MET A 114 -3.78 -13.41 9.67
N TRP A 115 -3.21 -12.74 10.68
CA TRP A 115 -2.54 -13.40 11.82
C TRP A 115 -2.99 -12.91 13.19
N GLU A 116 -3.74 -11.82 13.27
CA GLU A 116 -4.39 -11.37 14.50
C GLU A 116 -5.77 -11.99 14.56
N LYS A 117 -6.01 -12.78 15.61
CA LYS A 117 -7.34 -13.37 15.83
C LYS A 117 -8.34 -12.22 16.00
N PRO A 118 -9.51 -12.29 15.37
CA PRO A 118 -10.58 -11.34 15.64
C PRO A 118 -10.95 -11.44 17.13
N ASP A 119 -10.63 -10.42 17.92
CA ASP A 119 -11.16 -10.31 19.28
C ASP A 119 -12.55 -9.64 19.18
N PRO A 120 -13.62 -10.29 19.68
CA PRO A 120 -14.95 -9.68 19.69
C PRO A 120 -15.02 -8.38 20.50
N LYS A 121 -14.03 -8.07 21.34
CA LYS A 121 -13.96 -6.84 22.16
C LYS A 121 -13.16 -5.71 21.53
N ASP A 122 -12.30 -6.02 20.56
CA ASP A 122 -11.51 -4.99 19.89
C ASP A 122 -12.33 -4.31 18.80
N GLN A 123 -12.11 -3.00 18.62
CA GLN A 123 -12.62 -2.32 17.44
C GLN A 123 -12.05 -3.01 16.21
N ALA A 124 -12.91 -3.71 15.47
CA ALA A 124 -12.51 -4.41 14.27
C ALA A 124 -11.87 -3.41 13.30
N VAL A 125 -10.67 -3.74 12.80
CA VAL A 125 -10.07 -2.96 11.72
C VAL A 125 -11.01 -3.06 10.52
N PRO A 126 -11.52 -1.94 9.97
CA PRO A 126 -12.39 -1.99 8.81
C PRO A 126 -11.70 -2.76 7.67
N GLU A 127 -12.46 -3.64 7.02
CA GLU A 127 -11.97 -4.45 5.88
C GLU A 127 -10.75 -5.33 6.22
N ALA A 128 -10.62 -5.74 7.48
CA ALA A 128 -9.57 -6.68 7.90
C ALA A 128 -9.56 -7.93 7.02
N TRP A 129 -8.35 -8.37 6.68
CA TRP A 129 -8.17 -9.57 5.89
C TRP A 129 -8.58 -10.80 6.69
N HIS A 130 -9.13 -11.81 5.99
CA HIS A 130 -9.55 -13.06 6.62
C HIS A 130 -8.40 -13.74 7.35
N TYR A 131 -8.65 -14.18 8.58
CA TYR A 131 -7.70 -14.92 9.39
C TYR A 131 -7.25 -16.21 8.68
N GLU A 132 -5.94 -16.47 8.61
CA GLU A 132 -5.38 -17.69 8.04
C GLU A 132 -5.30 -18.79 9.09
N ILE A 133 -6.33 -19.64 9.11
CA ILE A 133 -6.50 -20.74 10.08
C ILE A 133 -5.33 -21.72 10.05
N SER A 134 -4.74 -21.97 8.87
CA SER A 134 -3.59 -22.89 8.76
C SER A 134 -2.30 -22.32 9.35
N HIS A 135 -2.29 -21.03 9.71
CA HIS A 135 -1.10 -20.28 10.11
C HIS A 135 0.05 -20.37 9.09
N CYS A 136 -0.26 -20.74 7.84
CA CYS A 136 0.74 -20.94 6.81
C CYS A 136 1.28 -19.60 6.33
N GLN A 137 2.57 -19.36 6.58
CA GLN A 137 3.25 -18.14 6.14
C GLN A 137 3.31 -18.06 4.61
N GLY A 138 3.44 -19.21 3.93
CA GLY A 138 3.36 -19.29 2.47
C GLY A 138 2.01 -18.79 1.94
N CYS A 139 0.89 -19.19 2.57
CA CYS A 139 -0.44 -18.68 2.19
C CYS A 139 -0.53 -17.16 2.41
N MET A 140 -0.11 -16.66 3.57
CA MET A 140 -0.19 -15.23 3.87
C MET A 140 0.66 -14.40 2.90
N VAL A 141 1.89 -14.84 2.62
CA VAL A 141 2.77 -14.18 1.64
C VAL A 141 2.16 -14.23 0.24
N ALA A 142 1.61 -15.36 -0.19
CA ALA A 142 0.96 -15.50 -1.49
C ALA A 142 -0.24 -14.56 -1.64
N ARG A 143 -1.07 -14.41 -0.60
CA ARG A 143 -2.19 -13.45 -0.65
C ARG A 143 -1.72 -12.01 -0.83
N VAL A 144 -0.65 -11.60 -0.15
CA VAL A 144 -0.06 -10.26 -0.33
C VAL A 144 0.50 -10.11 -1.75
N ALA A 145 1.21 -11.11 -2.25
CA ALA A 145 1.80 -11.09 -3.58
C ALA A 145 0.75 -11.04 -4.71
N SER A 146 -0.45 -11.55 -4.48
CA SER A 146 -1.54 -11.57 -5.45
C SER A 146 -2.47 -10.35 -5.39
N ASP A 147 -2.30 -9.46 -4.40
CA ASP A 147 -3.16 -8.28 -4.23
C ASP A 147 -2.42 -6.99 -4.62
N LYS A 148 -2.75 -6.47 -5.80
CA LYS A 148 -2.18 -5.23 -6.33
C LYS A 148 -2.32 -4.02 -5.41
N HIS A 149 -3.41 -3.91 -4.66
CA HIS A 149 -3.65 -2.78 -3.77
C HIS A 149 -2.82 -2.90 -2.49
N ALA A 150 -2.64 -4.10 -1.96
CA ALA A 150 -1.72 -4.37 -0.86
C ALA A 150 -0.28 -4.04 -1.26
N LEU A 151 0.16 -4.48 -2.45
CA LEU A 151 1.50 -4.18 -2.98
C LEU A 151 1.72 -2.68 -3.17
N ARG A 152 0.77 -1.97 -3.78
CA ARG A 152 0.82 -0.49 -3.91
C ARG A 152 0.99 0.18 -2.56
N ASN A 153 0.17 -0.17 -1.57
CA ASN A 153 0.23 0.44 -0.25
C ASN A 153 1.53 0.10 0.51
N LEU A 154 2.02 -1.13 0.40
CA LEU A 154 3.31 -1.53 0.97
C LEU A 154 4.45 -0.73 0.33
N ARG A 155 4.42 -0.56 -0.99
CA ARG A 155 5.41 0.24 -1.72
C ARG A 155 5.40 1.70 -1.26
N ILE A 156 4.22 2.30 -1.11
CA ILE A 156 4.05 3.67 -0.57
C ILE A 156 4.75 3.80 0.80
N ALA A 157 4.46 2.89 1.74
CA ALA A 157 5.05 2.91 3.08
C ALA A 157 6.59 2.77 3.05
N LEU A 158 7.10 1.85 2.24
CA LEU A 158 8.53 1.59 2.08
C LEU A 158 9.27 2.81 1.49
N LEU A 159 8.71 3.42 0.45
CA LEU A 159 9.26 4.63 -0.17
C LEU A 159 9.24 5.82 0.79
N ALA A 160 8.12 6.04 1.50
CA ALA A 160 7.99 7.14 2.46
C ALA A 160 9.05 7.09 3.58
N ARG A 161 9.52 5.88 3.91
CA ARG A 161 10.58 5.60 4.90
C ARG A 161 11.99 5.56 4.32
N THR A 162 12.15 5.57 3.00
CA THR A 162 13.48 5.51 2.38
C THR A 162 14.16 6.87 2.55
N GLN A 163 15.38 6.84 3.09
CA GLN A 163 16.19 8.03 3.30
C GLN A 163 16.85 8.40 1.98
N THR A 164 16.84 9.69 1.64
CA THR A 164 17.43 10.23 0.40
C THR A 164 18.95 10.44 0.51
N ARG A 165 19.62 9.84 1.49
CA ARG A 165 21.08 9.94 1.62
C ARG A 165 21.76 8.86 0.77
N LEU A 166 22.89 9.20 0.17
CA LEU A 166 23.55 8.47 -0.93
C LEU A 166 23.94 7.01 -0.65
N ASN A 167 23.94 6.53 0.60
CA ASN A 167 24.49 5.22 0.97
C ASN A 167 23.48 4.25 1.62
N HIS A 168 22.17 4.42 1.37
CA HIS A 168 21.19 3.49 1.94
C HIS A 168 20.89 2.33 0.98
N SER A 169 21.22 1.11 1.42
CA SER A 169 20.74 -0.10 0.76
C SER A 169 19.21 -0.08 0.66
N PRO A 170 18.64 -0.44 -0.50
CA PRO A 170 17.21 -0.69 -0.63
C PRO A 170 16.73 -1.65 0.46
N ARG A 171 15.52 -1.41 0.98
CA ARG A 171 14.93 -2.26 2.01
C ARG A 171 14.70 -3.65 1.42
N ARG A 172 15.05 -4.72 2.15
CA ARG A 172 14.87 -6.11 1.69
C ARG A 172 13.46 -6.39 1.15
N LEU A 173 12.43 -5.87 1.82
CA LEU A 173 11.03 -6.02 1.40
C LEU A 173 10.70 -5.29 0.09
N MET A 174 11.41 -4.20 -0.24
CA MET A 174 11.16 -3.45 -1.47
C MET A 174 11.36 -4.31 -2.70
N LYS A 175 12.44 -5.10 -2.73
CA LYS A 175 12.71 -6.02 -3.86
C LYS A 175 11.57 -7.01 -4.05
N PHE A 176 11.05 -7.58 -2.97
CA PHE A 176 9.90 -8.49 -3.03
C PHE A 176 8.65 -7.78 -3.58
N VAL A 177 8.33 -6.59 -3.07
CA VAL A 177 7.15 -5.83 -3.50
C VAL A 177 7.24 -5.42 -4.97
N ASP A 178 8.38 -4.85 -5.40
CA ASP A 178 8.58 -4.44 -6.79
C ASP A 178 8.48 -5.64 -7.73
N THR A 179 9.15 -6.77 -7.41
CA THR A 179 9.04 -8.00 -8.22
C THR A 179 7.62 -8.55 -8.29
N CYS A 180 6.80 -8.43 -7.23
CA CYS A 180 5.40 -8.82 -7.30
C CYS A 180 4.56 -7.85 -8.13
N ILE A 181 4.85 -6.55 -8.11
CA ILE A 181 4.18 -5.55 -8.95
C ILE A 181 4.45 -5.84 -10.44
N ASP A 182 5.67 -6.25 -10.78
CA ASP A 182 6.06 -6.58 -12.16
C ASP A 182 5.24 -7.76 -12.74
N LEU A 183 4.51 -8.53 -11.90
CA LEU A 183 3.59 -9.58 -12.34
C LEU A 183 2.22 -9.05 -12.82
N PHE A 184 1.98 -7.74 -12.73
CA PHE A 184 0.75 -7.08 -13.18
C PHE A 184 1.04 -6.14 -14.38
N PRO A 185 1.31 -6.69 -15.59
CA PRO A 185 1.83 -5.90 -16.71
C PRO A 185 0.91 -4.77 -17.15
N ASP A 186 -0.41 -4.97 -17.08
CA ASP A 186 -1.39 -3.97 -17.50
C ASP A 186 -1.51 -2.79 -16.52
N GLU A 187 -1.01 -2.95 -15.29
CA GLU A 187 -1.17 -1.98 -14.21
C GLU A 187 0.17 -1.49 -13.63
N VAL A 188 1.30 -2.01 -14.13
CA VAL A 188 2.63 -1.79 -13.58
C VAL A 188 2.97 -0.29 -13.49
N ASP A 189 2.72 0.47 -14.55
CA ASP A 189 2.98 1.90 -14.61
C ASP A 189 2.10 2.69 -13.64
N GLU A 190 0.81 2.32 -13.53
CA GLU A 190 -0.11 2.93 -12.56
C GLU A 190 0.36 2.63 -11.13
N LEU A 191 0.69 1.37 -10.83
CA LEU A 191 1.14 0.93 -9.51
C LEU A 191 2.43 1.66 -9.10
N TYR A 192 3.42 1.77 -10.00
CA TYR A 192 4.65 2.51 -9.74
C TYR A 192 4.43 4.03 -9.63
N GLY A 193 3.64 4.62 -10.53
CA GLY A 193 3.35 6.04 -10.57
C GLY A 193 2.61 6.51 -9.31
N THR A 194 1.46 5.90 -9.03
CA THR A 194 0.62 6.23 -7.87
C THR A 194 1.35 5.99 -6.55
N SER A 195 2.08 4.88 -6.42
CA SER A 195 2.83 4.60 -5.19
C SER A 195 3.94 5.62 -4.93
N SER A 196 4.60 6.11 -5.99
CA SER A 196 5.66 7.12 -5.86
C SER A 196 5.09 8.49 -5.47
N GLN A 197 3.96 8.89 -6.05
CA GLN A 197 3.27 10.13 -5.70
C GLN A 197 2.77 10.11 -4.25
N PHE A 198 2.06 9.06 -3.86
CA PHE A 198 1.50 8.96 -2.51
C PHE A 198 2.57 8.76 -1.44
N ALA A 199 3.72 8.16 -1.78
CA ALA A 199 4.86 8.08 -0.87
C ALA A 199 5.41 9.45 -0.47
N PHE A 200 5.39 10.43 -1.37
CA PHE A 200 5.81 11.80 -1.05
C PHE A 200 4.90 12.42 0.01
N ILE A 201 3.58 12.27 -0.16
CA ILE A 201 2.57 12.76 0.78
C ILE A 201 2.73 12.09 2.15
N LEU A 202 2.76 10.76 2.18
CA LEU A 202 2.88 9.99 3.44
C LEU A 202 4.21 10.26 4.15
N LYS A 203 5.28 10.55 3.39
CA LYS A 203 6.59 10.91 3.96
C LYS A 203 6.55 12.18 4.79
N ASP A 204 5.78 13.19 4.38
CA ASP A 204 5.67 14.43 5.13
C ASP A 204 4.86 14.25 6.41
N THR A 205 3.76 13.51 6.36
CA THR A 205 3.00 13.10 7.55
C THR A 205 3.90 12.30 8.50
N ARG A 206 4.67 11.34 7.98
CA ARG A 206 5.63 10.56 8.80
C ARG A 206 6.65 11.44 9.50
N LYS A 207 7.18 12.48 8.84
CA LYS A 207 8.12 13.42 9.45
C LYS A 207 7.45 14.22 10.57
N ALA A 208 6.22 14.70 10.35
CA ALA A 208 5.43 15.40 11.36
C ALA A 208 5.20 14.51 12.60
N CYS A 209 4.69 13.30 12.41
CA CYS A 209 4.51 12.32 13.50
C CYS A 209 5.85 11.99 14.19
N SER A 210 6.95 11.85 13.44
CA SER A 210 8.27 11.59 14.04
C SER A 210 8.78 12.76 14.89
N LYS A 211 8.50 14.00 14.48
CA LYS A 211 8.85 15.21 15.24
C LYS A 211 8.02 15.30 16.53
N ALA A 212 6.71 15.06 16.44
CA ALA A 212 5.82 15.02 17.60
C ALA A 212 6.23 13.91 18.60
N TRP A 213 6.51 12.71 18.09
CA TRP A 213 6.99 11.59 18.89
C TRP A 213 8.26 11.91 19.67
N SER A 214 9.22 12.56 19.01
CA SER A 214 10.50 12.92 19.64
C SER A 214 10.33 13.99 20.72
N LYS A 215 9.42 14.95 20.52
CA LYS A 215 9.08 15.97 21.53
C LYS A 215 8.42 15.36 22.76
N ASN A 216 7.46 14.45 22.57
CA ASN A 216 6.78 13.78 23.68
C ASN A 216 7.76 12.90 24.48
N ARG A 217 8.67 12.20 23.80
CA ARG A 217 9.69 11.39 24.47
C ARG A 217 10.71 12.25 25.24
N ALA A 218 11.20 13.33 24.63
CA ALA A 218 12.06 14.29 25.32
C ALA A 218 11.35 14.94 26.53
N TYR A 219 10.05 15.19 26.42
CA TYR A 219 9.22 15.69 27.52
C TYR A 219 9.11 14.65 28.66
N VAL A 220 8.85 13.38 28.35
CA VAL A 220 8.79 12.29 29.34
C VAL A 220 10.16 12.05 30.01
N ASP A 221 11.24 12.04 29.24
CA ASP A 221 12.61 11.85 29.75
C ASP A 221 13.08 13.08 30.58
N SER A 222 12.52 14.27 30.34
CA SER A 222 12.80 15.47 31.16
C SER A 222 12.08 15.48 32.52
N LYS A 223 10.98 14.72 32.66
CA LYS A 223 10.20 14.58 33.90
C LYS A 223 10.69 13.46 34.82
N THR A 224 11.51 12.54 34.32
CA THR A 224 12.19 11.60 35.22
C THR A 224 13.30 12.36 35.94
N PRO A 225 13.30 12.44 37.29
CA PRO A 225 14.41 13.04 37.99
C PRO A 225 15.64 12.20 37.70
N ARG A 226 16.50 12.70 36.81
CA ARG A 226 17.86 12.21 36.66
C ARG A 226 18.44 12.20 38.06
N ARG A 227 18.66 11.01 38.63
CA ARG A 227 19.66 10.84 39.68
C ARG A 227 20.91 11.48 39.12
N ARG A 228 21.22 12.68 39.64
CA ARG A 228 22.45 13.39 39.33
C ARG A 228 23.55 12.45 39.74
N HIS A 229 24.13 11.73 38.78
CA HIS A 229 25.43 11.15 38.98
C HIS A 229 26.38 12.33 39.13
N THR A 230 26.65 12.61 40.38
CA THR A 230 27.66 13.54 40.88
C THR A 230 28.93 13.33 40.06
N HIS A 231 29.36 14.43 39.47
CA HIS A 231 30.65 14.59 38.82
C HIS A 231 31.74 14.08 39.77
N HIS A 232 32.44 13.01 39.39
CA HIS A 232 33.81 12.83 39.83
C HIS A 232 34.71 13.01 38.62
N ASP A 233 35.35 14.18 38.62
CA ASP A 233 36.56 14.49 37.88
C ASP A 233 37.57 13.35 37.97
N LYS A 234 37.88 12.72 36.83
CA LYS A 234 39.22 12.22 36.54
C LYS A 234 39.56 12.47 35.08
N ASN A 235 40.07 13.67 34.85
CA ASN A 235 41.26 13.97 34.06
C ASN A 235 41.86 12.73 33.33
N ARG A 236 41.57 12.59 32.03
CA ARG A 236 42.41 11.84 31.10
C ARG A 236 42.47 12.56 29.76
N LYS A 237 43.60 13.24 29.56
CA LYS A 237 44.15 13.70 28.29
C LYS A 237 43.83 12.72 27.16
N SER A 238 43.07 13.16 26.17
CA SER A 238 43.18 12.63 24.81
C SER A 238 42.83 13.73 23.81
N ALA A 239 43.66 13.79 22.78
CA ALA A 239 43.87 14.88 21.84
C ALA A 239 42.60 15.49 21.24
N GLN A 240 42.53 16.83 21.28
CA GLN A 240 41.76 17.63 20.33
C GLN A 240 42.18 17.26 18.90
N ARG A 241 41.29 16.64 18.15
CA ARG A 241 41.28 16.74 16.68
C ARG A 241 40.42 17.96 16.33
N PRO A 242 40.90 18.93 15.55
CA PRO A 242 40.06 20.02 15.11
C PRO A 242 38.94 19.47 14.24
N ALA A 243 37.72 19.95 14.49
CA ALA A 243 36.57 19.70 13.65
C ALA A 243 36.91 20.17 12.24
N SER A 244 36.95 19.24 11.28
CA SER A 244 37.05 19.58 9.88
C SER A 244 35.79 20.35 9.50
N ASP A 245 35.97 21.62 9.18
CA ASP A 245 34.99 22.49 8.55
C ASP A 245 34.74 21.98 7.12
N TYR A 246 33.98 20.89 7.01
CA TYR A 246 33.61 20.29 5.74
C TYR A 246 32.31 20.93 5.25
N ASP A 247 32.46 21.99 4.46
CA ASP A 247 31.38 22.58 3.67
C ASP A 247 31.44 22.03 2.23
N PRO A 248 30.56 21.07 1.87
CA PRO A 248 30.55 20.47 0.54
C PRO A 248 30.20 21.48 -0.58
N ARG A 249 29.70 22.69 -0.26
CA ARG A 249 29.38 23.71 -1.26
C ARG A 249 30.57 24.53 -1.73
N LYS A 250 31.71 24.50 -1.03
CA LYS A 250 32.92 25.22 -1.46
C LYS A 250 33.74 24.49 -2.53
N LYS A 251 33.46 23.21 -2.80
CA LYS A 251 34.28 22.38 -3.72
C LYS A 251 33.83 22.37 -5.17
N TYR A 252 32.67 22.95 -5.50
CA TYR A 252 32.16 23.04 -6.87
C TYR A 252 31.99 24.50 -7.25
N THR A 253 33.11 25.18 -7.53
CA THR A 253 33.11 26.51 -8.16
C THR A 253 32.90 26.43 -9.67
N GLN A 254 32.87 25.22 -10.24
CA GLN A 254 32.60 25.05 -11.66
C GLN A 254 31.09 24.89 -11.90
N PRO A 255 30.52 25.63 -12.87
CA PRO A 255 29.17 25.35 -13.33
C PRO A 255 29.09 23.88 -13.78
N PRO A 256 27.97 23.19 -13.55
CA PRO A 256 27.81 21.83 -14.01
C PRO A 256 28.11 21.77 -15.52
N PRO A 257 28.83 20.73 -15.99
CA PRO A 257 29.15 20.61 -17.40
C PRO A 257 27.86 20.64 -18.23
N PRO A 258 27.87 21.27 -19.41
CA PRO A 258 26.71 21.30 -20.29
C PRO A 258 26.21 19.87 -20.54
N ILE A 259 24.92 19.65 -20.37
CA ILE A 259 24.29 18.37 -20.63
C ILE A 259 24.41 18.12 -22.13
N ALA A 260 25.35 17.28 -22.54
CA ALA A 260 25.67 17.03 -23.96
C ALA A 260 24.54 16.29 -24.72
N PHE A 261 23.50 15.82 -24.02
CA PHE A 261 22.39 15.10 -24.63
C PHE A 261 21.06 15.54 -24.01
N PRO A 262 20.14 16.14 -24.79
CA PRO A 262 18.81 16.49 -24.29
C PRO A 262 18.08 15.22 -23.82
N HIS A 263 17.31 15.40 -22.75
CA HIS A 263 16.55 14.31 -22.14
C HIS A 263 15.56 13.74 -23.16
N PRO A 264 15.26 12.43 -23.17
CA PRO A 264 14.34 11.82 -24.14
C PRO A 264 12.95 12.48 -24.22
N ALA A 265 12.54 13.16 -23.15
CA ALA A 265 11.31 13.94 -23.08
C ALA A 265 11.36 15.25 -23.90
N GLU A 266 12.53 15.86 -24.06
CA GLU A 266 12.72 17.07 -24.86
C GLU A 266 12.80 16.76 -26.36
N ARG A 267 13.29 15.57 -26.75
CA ARG A 267 13.28 15.14 -28.16
C ARG A 267 11.86 15.03 -28.73
N ARG A 268 10.90 14.56 -27.93
CA ARG A 268 9.49 14.47 -28.36
C ARG A 268 8.80 15.82 -28.56
N ALA A 269 9.33 16.90 -27.99
CA ALA A 269 8.77 18.24 -28.17
C ALA A 269 9.30 18.94 -29.43
N GLN A 270 10.40 18.45 -30.03
CA GLN A 270 10.98 19.02 -31.25
C GLN A 270 10.45 18.39 -32.54
N ASP A 271 9.90 17.17 -32.47
CA ASP A 271 9.32 16.48 -33.63
C ASP A 271 7.89 16.96 -34.00
N VAL A 272 7.37 18.02 -33.34
CA VAL A 272 6.03 18.58 -33.61
C VAL A 272 6.08 20.01 -34.16
N SER A 273 7.24 20.45 -34.65
CA SER A 273 7.39 21.78 -35.25
C SER A 273 8.15 21.68 -36.57
N SER A 274 7.41 21.33 -37.63
CA SER A 274 7.62 21.74 -39.02
C SER A 274 6.54 21.05 -39.85
N ASP A 275 5.51 21.79 -40.23
CA ASP A 275 4.81 21.71 -41.53
C ASP A 275 3.60 22.65 -41.48
N ASP A 276 3.87 23.94 -41.64
CA ASP A 276 2.90 24.93 -42.12
C ASP A 276 3.06 24.99 -43.65
N GLU A 277 2.03 24.57 -44.39
CA GLU A 277 1.71 25.08 -45.73
C GLU A 277 0.18 25.17 -45.86
N PRO A 278 -0.36 26.23 -46.49
CA PRO A 278 -1.78 26.58 -46.41
C PRO A 278 -2.56 25.99 -47.59
N ILE A 279 -3.75 25.45 -47.34
CA ILE A 279 -4.69 25.09 -48.42
C ILE A 279 -5.99 25.86 -48.26
N GLN A 280 -6.27 26.65 -49.30
CA GLN A 280 -7.44 27.46 -49.54
C GLN A 280 -8.73 26.64 -49.73
N GLU A 281 -9.85 27.29 -49.38
CA GLU A 281 -11.17 27.26 -50.01
C GLU A 281 -11.60 26.03 -50.83
N SER A 282 -12.64 25.36 -50.35
CA SER A 282 -13.80 25.05 -51.18
C SER A 282 -15.05 24.80 -50.31
N LEU A 283 -15.90 25.82 -50.26
CA LEU A 283 -17.33 25.68 -50.02
C LEU A 283 -17.92 24.77 -51.11
N GLU A 284 -18.71 23.76 -50.74
CA GLU A 284 -20.03 23.49 -51.33
C GLU A 284 -20.73 22.27 -50.69
N ASN A 285 -21.97 22.52 -50.26
CA ASN A 285 -23.16 21.67 -50.39
C ASN A 285 -23.20 20.27 -49.74
N ILE A 286 -23.81 20.17 -48.54
CA ILE A 286 -24.81 19.11 -48.25
C ILE A 286 -25.98 19.69 -47.42
N VAL A 287 -27.18 19.55 -47.97
CA VAL A 287 -28.50 19.99 -47.51
C VAL A 287 -29.03 19.16 -46.32
N PRO A 288 -29.84 19.75 -45.41
CA PRO A 288 -30.47 19.03 -44.29
C PRO A 288 -31.86 18.47 -44.64
N HIS A 289 -32.09 17.18 -44.37
CA HIS A 289 -33.40 16.59 -44.09
C HIS A 289 -33.44 16.34 -42.57
N GLY A 290 -34.42 16.78 -41.78
CA GLY A 290 -35.85 16.92 -42.02
C GLY A 290 -36.55 16.06 -40.97
N ALA A 291 -36.85 16.62 -39.79
CA ALA A 291 -37.71 15.96 -38.80
C ALA A 291 -38.67 16.99 -38.20
N ARG A 292 -39.94 16.68 -38.40
CA ARG A 292 -41.11 17.55 -38.36
C ARG A 292 -41.69 17.55 -36.95
N SER A 293 -41.98 18.74 -36.43
CA SER A 293 -42.82 18.95 -35.26
C SER A 293 -44.27 18.55 -35.55
N THR A 294 -44.92 17.90 -34.59
CA THR A 294 -46.38 17.91 -34.44
C THR A 294 -46.73 18.36 -33.03
N LEU A 295 -47.25 19.59 -32.98
CA LEU A 295 -48.05 20.16 -31.92
C LEU A 295 -49.39 19.41 -31.83
N GLY A 296 -50.00 19.38 -30.64
CA GLY A 296 -51.39 18.94 -30.50
C GLY A 296 -51.81 18.72 -29.05
N PRO A 297 -52.65 19.59 -28.45
CA PRO A 297 -52.88 19.68 -27.01
C PRO A 297 -54.08 18.85 -26.56
N GLU A 298 -54.25 18.63 -25.25
CA GLU A 298 -55.55 18.80 -24.62
C GLU A 298 -55.50 18.86 -23.09
N SER A 299 -56.52 19.53 -22.60
CA SER A 299 -56.70 20.22 -21.33
C SER A 299 -57.52 19.42 -20.32
N ARG A 300 -57.50 19.89 -19.05
CA ARG A 300 -58.57 19.78 -18.03
C ARG A 300 -58.74 18.36 -17.43
N SER A 301 -59.17 18.12 -16.19
CA SER A 301 -59.66 18.98 -15.09
C SER A 301 -60.07 18.07 -13.92
N ARG A 302 -59.69 18.52 -12.70
CA ARG A 302 -60.46 18.48 -11.44
C ARG A 302 -60.68 17.19 -10.62
N HIS A 303 -60.71 17.51 -9.32
CA HIS A 303 -61.36 16.92 -8.15
C HIS A 303 -60.63 15.80 -7.42
#